data_AF-A0A949EZN4-F1
#
_entry.id   AF-A0A949EZN4-F1
#
_cell.length_a   1.000
_cell.length_b   1.000
_cell.length_c   1.000
_cell.angle_alpha   90.00
_cell.angle_beta   90.00
_cell.angle_gamma   90.00
#
_symmetry.space_group_name_H-M   'P 1'
#
loop_
_entity.id
_entity.type
_entity.pdbx_description
1 polymer ?
#
loop_
_entity_poly.entity_id
_entity_poly.type
_entity_poly.pdbx_seq_one_letter_code
_entity_poly.pdbx_strand_id
1 'polypeptide(L)'
;KLEDVDEDEQLPLPVRELVLTKYDVDENVIIERIKGTEKYALKKKTISVDSLVDARYRRFKGREYEGIHFDFGGGDFKRCPEEDEIRSAILAAMDKAGIPDKGLTEDNKKQIDLFFNQFLPRGKKKRVFENIKGDIVPASTQKLERGSIRVGELERDATAFISESYQEEVDEKTKALIKHLAGNRKPDAQQTLFPFDPIGLLRTHKEYVRALTENDDRPPYIVNPSVFKTPQSTILVSHTPEKEFIFRLLEHSQYLDAWIKSPDKGFYSIDYEYWKGGKDRVRRGFNPDFFIKIDLDDYIALLKKKGAVRHLDALRDLQEKGIEIIVRVVEIKSDEDDDEATPAKAEWAKAHFEAVNQKLQDPLPGNFDRQYVGEIKQFYTFDLLRPDGYVSWFEGLKEGKI
;
A
#
# COMPACT_ATOMS: atom_id res chain seq x y z
N LYS A 1 8.49 -17.05 28.42
CA LYS A 1 9.06 -16.53 29.68
C LYS A 1 10.03 -15.44 29.25
N LEU A 2 9.63 -14.19 29.39
CA LEU A 2 10.49 -13.05 29.10
C LEU A 2 11.22 -12.74 30.41
N GLU A 3 12.54 -12.82 30.36
CA GLU A 3 13.42 -12.44 31.45
C GLU A 3 13.31 -10.93 31.65
N ASP A 4 12.96 -10.54 32.88
CA ASP A 4 13.12 -9.19 33.38
C ASP A 4 14.62 -8.85 33.33
N VAL A 5 14.96 -7.77 32.63
CA VAL A 5 16.30 -7.18 32.71
C VAL A 5 16.22 -6.08 33.76
N ASP A 6 17.06 -6.26 34.78
CA ASP A 6 17.17 -5.51 36.02
C ASP A 6 17.22 -3.98 35.86
N GLU A 7 16.69 -3.34 36.90
CA GLU A 7 16.87 -1.94 37.25
C GLU A 7 18.35 -1.59 37.53
N ASP A 8 18.62 -0.28 37.51
CA ASP A 8 19.81 0.40 38.04
C ASP A 8 21.09 0.47 37.18
N GLU A 9 21.10 1.43 36.25
CA GLU A 9 22.26 2.32 36.11
C GLU A 9 21.81 3.78 36.28
N GLN A 10 21.79 4.26 37.53
CA GLN A 10 21.82 5.70 37.82
C GLN A 10 23.17 6.26 37.38
N LEU A 11 23.26 6.67 36.11
CA LEU A 11 24.36 7.51 35.64
C LEU A 11 24.36 8.81 36.46
N PRO A 12 25.50 9.26 37.01
CA PRO A 12 25.58 10.48 37.78
C PRO A 12 25.09 11.66 36.93
N LEU A 13 24.17 12.45 37.48
CA LEU A 13 23.63 13.65 36.83
C LEU A 13 24.80 14.57 36.50
N PRO A 14 25.07 14.87 35.22
CA PRO A 14 26.12 15.80 34.87
C PRO A 14 25.71 17.18 35.40
N VAL A 15 26.56 17.79 36.24
CA VAL A 15 26.46 19.19 36.63
C VAL A 15 26.54 20.01 35.36
N ARG A 16 25.38 20.36 34.82
CA ARG A 16 25.25 21.19 33.62
C ARG A 16 24.90 22.56 34.15
N GLU A 17 25.79 23.51 33.93
CA GLU A 17 25.55 24.93 34.18
C GLU A 17 24.69 25.50 33.03
N LEU A 18 23.78 26.44 33.31
CA LEU A 18 23.01 27.12 32.25
C LEU A 18 23.92 28.08 31.50
N VAL A 19 24.18 27.80 30.22
CA VAL A 19 24.99 28.65 29.34
C VAL A 19 24.10 29.33 28.32
N LEU A 20 24.16 30.66 28.27
CA LEU A 20 23.47 31.47 27.26
C LEU A 20 24.45 32.02 26.24
N THR A 21 24.08 32.01 24.97
CA THR A 21 24.85 32.68 23.92
C THR A 21 24.36 34.10 23.69
N LYS A 22 25.30 35.03 23.57
CA LYS A 22 25.02 36.40 23.13
C LYS A 22 24.91 36.42 21.61
N TYR A 23 23.75 36.80 21.09
CA TYR A 23 23.51 36.97 19.66
C TYR A 23 23.72 38.43 19.24
N ASP A 24 24.30 38.63 18.06
CA ASP A 24 24.29 39.93 17.38
C ASP A 24 23.02 40.08 16.53
N VAL A 25 22.52 41.31 16.41
CA VAL A 25 21.09 41.63 16.53
C VAL A 25 20.25 41.54 15.23
N ASP A 26 20.65 40.77 14.22
CA ASP A 26 20.02 40.94 12.89
C ASP A 26 18.78 40.08 12.58
N GLU A 27 18.39 39.10 13.40
CA GLU A 27 17.39 38.11 12.95
C GLU A 27 15.94 38.22 13.49
N ASN A 28 15.57 39.18 14.36
CA ASN A 28 14.19 39.22 14.90
C ASN A 28 13.67 40.62 15.27
N VAL A 29 13.39 41.47 14.27
CA VAL A 29 12.82 42.81 14.45
C VAL A 29 11.40 42.91 13.89
N ILE A 30 10.46 43.45 14.67
CA ILE A 30 9.10 43.77 14.21
C ILE A 30 9.08 45.24 13.79
N ILE A 31 8.55 45.52 12.59
CA ILE A 31 8.35 46.87 12.08
C ILE A 31 6.97 47.35 12.54
N GLU A 32 6.91 48.20 13.57
CA GLU A 32 5.67 48.87 13.98
C GLU A 32 5.55 50.23 13.28
N ARG A 33 4.46 50.45 12.53
CA ARG A 33 4.13 51.76 11.96
C ARG A 33 3.44 52.61 13.01
N ILE A 34 4.00 53.77 13.33
CA ILE A 34 3.42 54.69 14.32
C ILE A 34 2.16 55.33 13.71
N LYS A 35 0.99 55.04 14.29
CA LYS A 35 -0.32 55.48 13.79
C LYS A 35 -0.36 57.02 13.69
N GLY A 36 -0.56 57.55 12.48
CA GLY A 36 -0.59 58.99 12.19
C GLY A 36 0.73 59.58 11.65
N THR A 37 1.76 58.77 11.42
CA THR A 37 3.02 59.21 10.78
C THR A 37 3.55 58.20 9.76
N GLU A 38 4.46 58.63 8.89
CA GLU A 38 5.22 57.75 7.98
C GLU A 38 6.49 57.15 8.64
N LYS A 39 6.61 57.26 9.97
CA LYS A 39 7.78 56.76 10.71
C LYS A 39 7.58 55.30 11.13
N TYR A 40 8.63 54.51 10.95
CA TYR A 40 8.72 53.11 11.37
C TYR A 40 9.59 53.00 12.62
N ALA A 41 9.15 52.21 13.60
CA ALA A 41 9.94 51.87 14.79
C ALA A 41 10.32 50.39 14.73
N LEU A 42 11.62 50.13 14.75
CA LEU A 42 12.20 48.79 14.85
C LEU A 42 12.12 48.36 16.32
N LYS A 43 11.25 47.39 16.64
CA LYS A 43 11.12 46.86 18.01
C LYS A 43 11.67 45.45 18.06
N LYS A 44 12.70 45.25 18.90
CA LYS A 44 13.30 43.93 19.14
C LYS A 44 12.29 43.03 19.83
N LYS A 45 12.11 41.80 19.35
CA LYS A 45 11.26 40.80 20.02
C LYS A 45 11.99 40.24 21.23
N THR A 46 11.80 40.88 22.39
CA THR A 46 12.43 40.49 23.66
C THR A 46 11.46 39.69 24.52
N ILE A 47 11.96 38.69 25.22
CA ILE A 47 11.19 37.87 26.16
C ILE A 47 11.50 38.34 27.58
N SER A 48 10.50 38.47 28.44
CA SER A 48 10.73 38.81 29.84
C SER A 48 11.19 37.59 30.64
N VAL A 49 12.12 37.81 31.58
CA VAL A 49 12.54 36.80 32.55
C VAL A 49 11.33 36.25 33.31
N ASP A 50 10.42 37.13 33.74
CA ASP A 50 9.20 36.75 34.47
C ASP A 50 8.33 35.74 33.71
N SER A 51 8.16 35.94 32.40
CA SER A 51 7.36 35.02 31.58
C SER A 51 8.00 33.65 31.45
N LEU A 52 9.34 33.57 31.46
CA LEU A 52 10.07 32.30 31.42
C LEU A 52 10.00 31.59 32.75
N VAL A 53 10.18 32.32 33.85
CA VAL A 53 10.10 31.80 35.22
C VAL A 53 8.72 31.19 35.48
N ASP A 54 7.63 31.92 35.23
CA ASP A 54 6.26 31.41 35.40
C ASP A 54 5.99 30.16 34.55
N ALA A 55 6.42 30.16 33.28
CA ALA A 55 6.25 29.01 32.39
C ALA A 55 7.00 27.76 32.88
N ARG A 56 8.22 27.93 33.41
CA ARG A 56 9.01 26.83 33.99
C ARG A 56 8.41 26.35 35.30
N TYR A 57 8.06 27.26 36.21
CA TYR A 57 7.47 26.93 37.50
C TYR A 57 6.19 26.10 37.36
N ARG A 58 5.27 26.52 36.48
CA ARG A 58 4.04 25.76 36.18
C ARG A 58 4.34 24.35 35.64
N ARG A 59 5.37 24.23 34.80
CA ARG A 59 5.80 22.92 34.26
C ARG A 59 6.37 21.99 35.33
N PHE A 60 7.12 22.53 36.29
CA PHE A 60 7.64 21.75 37.41
C PHE A 60 6.53 21.32 38.38
N LYS A 61 5.64 22.25 38.74
CA LYS A 61 4.54 22.01 39.69
C LYS A 61 3.47 21.04 39.18
N GLY A 62 3.25 21.01 37.86
CA GLY A 62 2.21 20.16 37.24
C GLY A 62 2.60 18.69 37.01
N ARG A 63 3.64 18.17 37.66
CA ARG A 63 4.13 16.80 37.45
C ARG A 63 4.44 16.10 38.77
N GLU A 64 4.28 14.78 38.76
CA GLU A 64 4.71 13.89 39.85
C GLU A 64 6.13 13.35 39.53
N TYR A 65 6.97 13.24 40.55
CA TYR A 65 8.38 12.82 40.43
C TYR A 65 8.66 11.67 41.39
N GLU A 66 9.34 10.64 40.90
CA GLU A 66 9.85 9.52 41.70
C GLU A 66 11.25 9.89 42.24
N GLY A 67 11.28 10.70 43.31
CA GLY A 67 12.51 11.24 43.89
C GLY A 67 12.88 12.61 43.31
N ILE A 68 12.79 13.65 44.16
CA ILE A 68 13.04 15.04 43.74
C ILE A 68 14.46 15.43 44.12
N HIS A 69 15.28 15.75 43.11
CA HIS A 69 16.62 16.33 43.28
C HIS A 69 16.89 17.27 42.12
N PHE A 70 16.99 18.57 42.43
CA PHE A 70 17.31 19.61 41.45
C PHE A 70 18.56 20.35 41.89
N ASP A 71 19.49 20.57 40.97
CA ASP A 71 20.63 21.46 41.19
C ASP A 71 20.82 22.31 39.92
N PHE A 72 20.66 23.62 40.07
CA PHE A 72 20.84 24.59 39.00
C PHE A 72 22.19 25.31 39.05
N GLY A 73 23.14 24.82 39.85
CA GLY A 73 24.46 25.41 40.11
C GLY A 73 24.52 26.28 41.37
N GLY A 74 23.42 26.37 42.13
CA GLY A 74 23.29 27.17 43.34
C GLY A 74 23.00 26.38 44.63
N GLY A 75 22.90 25.05 44.54
CA GLY A 75 22.61 24.17 45.67
C GLY A 75 21.63 23.05 45.33
N ASP A 76 21.65 21.99 46.14
CA ASP A 76 20.78 20.82 46.01
C ASP A 76 19.39 21.08 46.63
N PHE A 77 18.34 20.91 45.83
CA PHE A 77 16.94 21.02 46.23
C PHE A 77 16.23 19.66 46.18
N LYS A 78 15.72 19.21 47.34
CA LYS A 78 14.91 17.97 47.48
C LYS A 78 13.41 18.16 47.25
N ARG A 79 13.02 19.29 46.66
CA ARG A 79 11.63 19.74 46.45
C ARG A 79 11.50 20.40 45.09
N CYS A 80 10.28 20.52 44.57
CA CYS A 80 10.05 21.30 43.34
C CYS A 80 10.61 22.72 43.49
N PRO A 81 11.30 23.23 42.46
CA PRO A 81 11.96 24.52 42.53
C PRO A 81 10.94 25.66 42.58
N GLU A 82 11.23 26.69 43.38
CA GLU A 82 10.44 27.92 43.42
C GLU A 82 10.80 28.88 42.29
N GLU A 83 9.91 29.83 42.04
CA GLU A 83 10.11 30.89 41.03
C GLU A 83 11.43 31.64 41.24
N ASP A 84 11.82 31.93 42.49
CA ASP A 84 13.06 32.65 42.81
C ASP A 84 14.33 31.85 42.48
N GLU A 85 14.27 30.52 42.63
CA GLU A 85 15.40 29.63 42.33
C GLU A 85 15.60 29.51 40.82
N ILE A 86 14.52 29.36 40.06
CA ILE A 86 14.52 29.38 38.59
C ILE A 86 15.00 30.73 38.07
N ARG A 87 14.52 31.82 38.67
CA ARG A 87 14.90 33.20 38.33
C ARG A 87 16.39 33.44 38.56
N SER A 88 16.91 33.01 39.71
CA SER A 88 18.32 33.19 40.05
C SER A 88 19.24 32.47 39.07
N ALA A 89 18.90 31.25 38.65
CA ALA A 89 19.64 30.50 37.65
C ALA A 89 19.67 31.21 36.28
N ILE A 90 18.53 31.76 35.84
CA ILE A 90 18.44 32.51 34.57
C ILE A 90 19.24 33.81 34.64
N LEU A 91 19.13 34.57 35.73
CA LEU A 91 19.85 35.83 35.90
C LEU A 91 21.36 35.63 35.98
N ALA A 92 21.84 34.61 36.70
CA ALA A 92 23.26 34.27 36.74
C ALA A 92 23.81 33.94 35.34
N ALA A 93 23.03 33.20 34.54
CA ALA A 93 23.41 32.89 33.17
C ALA A 93 23.37 34.12 32.23
N MET A 94 22.44 35.05 32.46
CA MET A 94 22.38 36.32 31.72
C MET A 94 23.58 37.21 32.03
N ASP A 95 23.95 37.34 33.30
CA ASP A 95 25.10 38.12 33.75
C ASP A 95 26.41 37.56 33.16
N LYS A 96 26.60 36.23 33.25
CA LYS A 96 27.77 35.54 32.67
C LYS A 96 27.87 35.69 31.15
N ALA A 97 26.74 35.77 30.45
CA ALA A 97 26.68 35.98 29.00
C ALA A 97 26.71 37.47 28.58
N GLY A 98 26.69 38.40 29.54
CA GLY A 98 26.65 39.85 29.28
C GLY A 98 25.36 40.29 28.56
N ILE A 99 24.23 39.66 28.90
CA ILE A 99 22.90 39.95 28.35
C ILE A 99 22.17 40.90 29.31
N PRO A 100 21.67 42.08 28.87
CA PRO A 100 20.95 43.00 29.75
C PRO A 100 19.56 42.43 30.15
N ASP A 101 18.97 42.94 31.23
CA ASP A 101 17.70 42.46 31.82
C ASP A 101 16.52 42.32 30.84
N LYS A 102 16.52 43.11 29.75
CA LYS A 102 15.51 43.07 28.68
C LYS A 102 16.07 42.55 27.35
N GLY A 103 17.14 41.76 27.40
CA GLY A 103 17.90 41.32 26.24
C GLY A 103 17.63 39.88 25.79
N LEU A 104 16.78 39.11 26.49
CA LEU A 104 16.52 37.72 26.14
C LEU A 104 15.77 37.58 24.82
N THR A 105 16.28 36.70 23.96
CA THR A 105 15.71 36.36 22.65
C THR A 105 14.95 35.02 22.68
N GLU A 106 14.25 34.66 21.60
CA GLU A 106 13.64 33.33 21.45
C GLU A 106 14.67 32.19 21.48
N ASP A 107 15.91 32.44 21.03
CA ASP A 107 16.96 31.41 21.08
C ASP A 107 17.51 31.24 22.50
N ASN A 108 17.64 32.33 23.26
CA ASN A 108 17.94 32.21 24.70
C ASN A 108 16.82 31.45 25.43
N LYS A 109 15.55 31.67 25.07
CA LYS A 109 14.45 30.85 25.58
C LYS A 109 14.62 29.38 25.22
N LYS A 110 14.99 29.02 23.99
CA LYS A 110 15.26 27.61 23.63
C LYS A 110 16.37 26.99 24.49
N GLN A 111 17.43 27.75 24.78
CA GLN A 111 18.54 27.31 25.64
C GLN A 111 18.10 27.09 27.09
N ILE A 112 17.35 28.04 27.64
CA ILE A 112 16.73 27.96 28.98
C ILE A 112 15.78 26.75 29.03
N ASP A 113 14.97 26.55 28.00
CA ASP A 113 14.04 25.44 27.91
C ASP A 113 14.75 24.09 27.89
N LEU A 114 15.80 23.96 27.07
CA LEU A 114 16.60 22.75 26.96
C LEU A 114 17.25 22.38 28.29
N PHE A 115 17.80 23.39 28.98
CA PHE A 115 18.39 23.25 30.30
C PHE A 115 17.38 22.73 31.32
N PHE A 116 16.26 23.43 31.53
CA PHE A 116 15.29 23.01 32.54
C PHE A 116 14.59 21.69 32.19
N ASN A 117 14.46 21.35 30.91
CA ASN A 117 13.88 20.07 30.48
C ASN A 117 14.73 18.85 30.90
N GLN A 118 16.02 19.00 31.17
CA GLN A 118 16.87 17.89 31.61
C GLN A 118 16.48 17.35 33.00
N PHE A 119 15.82 18.18 33.80
CA PHE A 119 15.34 17.82 35.13
C PHE A 119 13.87 17.36 35.13
N LEU A 120 13.21 17.37 33.98
CA LEU A 120 11.85 16.84 33.87
C LEU A 120 11.92 15.32 33.58
N PRO A 121 11.01 14.52 34.16
CA PRO A 121 10.96 13.09 33.89
C PRO A 121 10.81 12.84 32.40
N ARG A 122 11.62 11.92 31.87
CA ARG A 122 11.56 11.52 30.46
C ARG A 122 10.16 10.98 30.19
N GLY A 123 9.39 11.64 29.32
CA GLY A 123 8.11 11.10 28.88
C GLY A 123 8.33 9.68 28.34
N LYS A 124 7.46 8.72 28.70
CA LYS A 124 7.51 7.36 28.15
C LYS A 124 7.66 7.48 26.63
N LYS A 125 8.76 6.96 26.06
CA LYS A 125 9.01 7.01 24.62
C LYS A 125 7.72 6.60 23.92
N LYS A 126 7.17 7.48 23.07
CA LYS A 126 6.04 7.13 22.22
C LYS A 126 6.49 5.87 21.48
N ARG A 127 5.81 4.73 21.69
CA ARG A 127 6.12 3.50 20.98
C ARG A 127 5.98 3.81 19.50
N VAL A 128 7.10 3.94 18.80
CA VAL A 128 7.12 3.95 17.35
C VAL A 128 6.97 2.49 16.98
N PHE A 129 5.78 2.12 16.49
CA PHE A 129 5.61 0.83 15.87
C PHE A 129 6.41 0.86 14.57
N GLU A 130 7.62 0.31 14.58
CA GLU A 130 8.28 -0.04 13.33
C GLU A 130 7.51 -1.22 12.74
N ASN A 131 6.98 -1.03 11.54
CA ASN A 131 6.35 -2.10 10.80
C ASN A 131 7.48 -2.98 10.24
N ILE A 132 7.88 -4.00 11.00
CA ILE A 132 8.82 -5.00 10.51
C ILE A 132 8.09 -5.77 9.42
N LYS A 133 8.55 -5.65 8.17
CA LYS A 133 8.05 -6.44 7.04
C LYS A 133 8.15 -7.92 7.43
N GLY A 134 7.02 -8.63 7.44
CA GLY A 134 6.94 -10.03 7.84
C GLY A 134 7.62 -10.98 6.86
N ASP A 135 7.59 -12.27 7.18
CA ASP A 135 8.02 -13.33 6.27
C ASP A 135 7.05 -13.50 5.11
N ILE A 136 7.54 -14.06 3.99
CA ILE A 136 6.69 -14.41 2.85
C ILE A 136 5.93 -15.70 3.18
N VAL A 137 4.64 -15.72 2.83
CA VAL A 137 3.78 -16.90 2.98
C VAL A 137 3.32 -17.36 1.59
N PRO A 138 3.50 -18.65 1.23
CA PRO A 138 3.07 -19.17 -0.06
C PRO A 138 1.53 -19.27 -0.13
N ALA A 139 0.95 -18.82 -1.25
CA ALA A 139 -0.46 -18.95 -1.56
C ALA A 139 -0.68 -20.05 -2.61
N SER A 140 -1.23 -21.19 -2.20
CA SER A 140 -1.49 -22.32 -3.10
C SER A 140 -2.83 -22.15 -3.82
N THR A 141 -2.83 -22.25 -5.15
CA THR A 141 -4.05 -22.21 -5.98
C THR A 141 -4.98 -23.41 -5.74
N GLN A 142 -4.49 -24.50 -5.14
CA GLN A 142 -5.33 -25.63 -4.72
C GLN A 142 -6.31 -25.25 -3.60
N LYS A 143 -6.04 -24.15 -2.88
CA LYS A 143 -6.90 -23.61 -1.82
C LYS A 143 -7.97 -22.64 -2.36
N LEU A 144 -8.03 -22.42 -3.67
CA LEU A 144 -9.08 -21.60 -4.28
C LEU A 144 -10.46 -22.21 -3.95
N GLU A 145 -11.31 -21.42 -3.32
CA GLU A 145 -12.66 -21.85 -2.98
C GLU A 145 -13.52 -22.05 -4.24
N ARG A 146 -14.48 -22.97 -4.16
CA ARG A 146 -15.40 -23.20 -5.28
C ARG A 146 -16.38 -22.03 -5.40
N GLY A 147 -16.38 -21.41 -6.58
CA GLY A 147 -17.41 -20.45 -6.97
C GLY A 147 -18.71 -21.16 -7.41
N SER A 148 -19.83 -20.47 -7.28
CA SER A 148 -21.10 -20.89 -7.87
C SER A 148 -21.89 -19.68 -8.30
N ILE A 149 -22.70 -19.84 -9.34
CA ILE A 149 -23.56 -18.79 -9.85
C ILE A 149 -24.98 -19.30 -10.03
N ARG A 150 -25.98 -18.41 -9.85
CA ARG A 150 -27.37 -18.75 -10.11
C ARG A 150 -27.63 -18.74 -11.61
N VAL A 151 -28.44 -19.68 -12.09
CA VAL A 151 -28.81 -19.76 -13.51
C VAL A 151 -29.43 -18.45 -14.01
N GLY A 152 -30.29 -17.82 -13.19
CA GLY A 152 -30.90 -16.53 -13.55
C GLY A 152 -29.91 -15.36 -13.66
N GLU A 153 -28.71 -15.45 -13.07
CA GLU A 153 -27.64 -14.44 -13.24
C GLU A 153 -26.88 -14.66 -14.55
N LEU A 154 -26.71 -15.93 -14.96
CA LEU A 154 -26.15 -16.31 -16.26
C LEU A 154 -27.07 -15.91 -17.43
N GLU A 155 -28.38 -15.78 -17.16
CA GLU A 155 -29.39 -15.26 -18.11
C GLU A 155 -29.50 -13.73 -18.10
N ARG A 156 -28.66 -13.01 -17.36
CA ARG A 156 -28.64 -11.55 -17.30
C ARG A 156 -27.26 -11.01 -17.65
N ASP A 157 -26.41 -10.84 -16.65
CA ASP A 157 -25.17 -10.06 -16.77
C ASP A 157 -23.91 -10.94 -16.62
N ALA A 158 -24.05 -12.09 -15.97
CA ALA A 158 -22.90 -12.93 -15.68
C ALA A 158 -22.57 -13.86 -16.85
N THR A 159 -21.29 -14.19 -16.94
CA THR A 159 -20.74 -15.05 -18.00
C THR A 159 -19.93 -16.17 -17.38
N ALA A 160 -20.11 -17.37 -17.91
CA ALA A 160 -19.29 -18.53 -17.56
C ALA A 160 -18.49 -18.95 -18.79
N PHE A 161 -17.18 -19.17 -18.62
CA PHE A 161 -16.30 -19.77 -19.63
C PHE A 161 -15.90 -21.17 -19.18
N ILE A 162 -16.02 -22.13 -20.08
CA ILE A 162 -15.62 -23.53 -19.88
C ILE A 162 -14.85 -24.02 -21.09
N SER A 163 -13.99 -25.03 -20.90
CA SER A 163 -13.25 -25.62 -22.03
C SER A 163 -14.16 -26.50 -22.90
N GLU A 164 -13.73 -26.84 -24.11
CA GLU A 164 -14.38 -27.88 -24.91
C GLU A 164 -14.36 -29.26 -24.25
N SER A 165 -13.39 -29.50 -23.36
CA SER A 165 -13.22 -30.73 -22.58
C SER A 165 -14.01 -30.71 -21.27
N TYR A 166 -14.95 -29.76 -21.08
CA TYR A 166 -15.68 -29.58 -19.82
C TYR A 166 -16.34 -30.86 -19.28
N GLN A 167 -16.70 -31.82 -20.14
CA GLN A 167 -17.30 -33.09 -19.74
C GLN A 167 -16.41 -33.93 -18.82
N GLU A 168 -15.09 -33.73 -18.86
CA GLU A 168 -14.11 -34.42 -18.01
C GLU A 168 -13.68 -33.54 -16.82
N GLU A 169 -13.84 -32.22 -16.93
CA GLU A 169 -13.31 -31.24 -15.98
C GLU A 169 -14.31 -30.78 -14.91
N VAL A 170 -15.60 -30.72 -15.23
CA VAL A 170 -16.64 -30.22 -14.33
C VAL A 170 -17.37 -31.34 -13.57
N ASP A 171 -18.03 -31.01 -12.47
CA ASP A 171 -18.79 -31.99 -11.69
C ASP A 171 -20.12 -32.40 -12.38
N GLU A 172 -20.70 -33.52 -11.93
CA GLU A 172 -21.95 -34.06 -12.50
C GLU A 172 -23.13 -33.09 -12.43
N LYS A 173 -23.17 -32.24 -11.39
CA LYS A 173 -24.21 -31.21 -11.25
C LYS A 173 -24.08 -30.15 -12.36
N THR A 174 -22.87 -29.70 -12.63
CA THR A 174 -22.57 -28.73 -13.69
C THR A 174 -22.85 -29.33 -15.07
N LYS A 175 -22.50 -30.60 -15.31
CA LYS A 175 -22.85 -31.31 -16.57
C LYS A 175 -24.36 -31.36 -16.79
N ALA A 176 -25.12 -31.73 -15.76
CA ALA A 176 -26.58 -31.78 -15.82
C ALA A 176 -27.18 -30.40 -16.12
N LEU A 177 -26.64 -29.34 -15.50
CA LEU A 177 -27.05 -27.96 -15.76
C LEU A 177 -26.79 -27.54 -17.21
N ILE A 178 -25.58 -27.79 -17.73
CA ILE A 178 -25.22 -27.45 -19.12
C ILE A 178 -26.14 -28.18 -20.11
N LYS A 179 -26.42 -29.46 -19.86
CA LYS A 179 -27.36 -30.24 -20.68
C LYS A 179 -28.78 -29.66 -20.65
N HIS A 180 -29.24 -29.22 -19.48
CA HIS A 180 -30.54 -28.58 -19.33
C HIS A 180 -30.61 -27.24 -20.08
N LEU A 181 -29.55 -26.42 -20.02
CA LEU A 181 -29.46 -25.16 -20.76
C LEU A 181 -29.48 -25.40 -22.27
N ALA A 182 -28.69 -26.35 -22.78
CA ALA A 182 -28.66 -26.67 -24.19
C ALA A 182 -30.00 -27.21 -24.73
N GLY A 183 -30.76 -27.96 -23.92
CA GLY A 183 -32.05 -28.52 -24.33
C GLY A 183 -33.23 -27.55 -24.30
N ASN A 184 -33.19 -26.54 -23.42
CA ASN A 184 -34.33 -25.64 -23.18
C ASN A 184 -34.20 -24.27 -23.86
N ARG A 185 -33.01 -23.93 -24.36
CA ARG A 185 -32.80 -22.68 -25.11
C ARG A 185 -33.34 -22.80 -26.52
N LYS A 186 -34.34 -21.98 -26.85
CA LYS A 186 -34.83 -21.79 -28.22
C LYS A 186 -34.21 -20.50 -28.79
N PRO A 187 -33.61 -20.53 -29.99
CA PRO A 187 -32.94 -19.36 -30.60
C PRO A 187 -33.87 -18.14 -30.77
N ASP A 188 -35.14 -18.38 -31.11
CA ASP A 188 -36.07 -17.31 -31.54
C ASP A 188 -37.14 -16.90 -30.49
N ALA A 189 -37.14 -17.48 -29.29
CA ALA A 189 -38.33 -17.40 -28.41
C ALA A 189 -38.27 -16.33 -27.31
N GLN A 190 -37.15 -15.64 -27.11
CA GLN A 190 -37.05 -14.59 -26.11
C GLN A 190 -36.44 -13.35 -26.76
N GLN A 191 -37.26 -12.29 -26.87
CA GLN A 191 -36.75 -10.93 -26.86
C GLN A 191 -35.90 -10.79 -25.59
N THR A 192 -34.59 -11.02 -25.72
CA THR A 192 -33.66 -10.78 -24.63
C THR A 192 -33.66 -9.26 -24.43
N LEU A 193 -34.02 -8.82 -23.23
CA LEU A 193 -34.08 -7.39 -22.89
C LEU A 193 -32.71 -6.71 -22.97
N PHE A 194 -31.62 -7.51 -22.99
CA PHE A 194 -30.24 -7.05 -23.01
C PHE A 194 -29.43 -7.80 -24.09
N PRO A 195 -28.58 -7.09 -24.86
CA PRO A 195 -27.62 -7.73 -25.75
C PRO A 195 -26.51 -8.41 -24.92
N PHE A 196 -26.32 -9.72 -25.08
CA PHE A 196 -25.27 -10.51 -24.41
C PHE A 196 -23.89 -10.35 -25.06
N ASP A 197 -23.86 -9.98 -26.33
CA ASP A 197 -22.65 -9.61 -27.06
C ASP A 197 -22.76 -8.20 -27.66
N PRO A 198 -22.89 -7.15 -26.83
CA PRO A 198 -23.15 -5.80 -27.32
C PRO A 198 -21.98 -5.25 -28.15
N ILE A 199 -20.77 -5.75 -27.91
CA ILE A 199 -19.52 -5.29 -28.54
C ILE A 199 -19.08 -6.25 -29.67
N GLY A 200 -19.77 -7.38 -29.87
CA GLY A 200 -19.41 -8.35 -30.92
C GLY A 200 -18.17 -9.18 -30.60
N LEU A 201 -17.83 -9.37 -29.32
CA LEU A 201 -16.68 -10.16 -28.84
C LEU A 201 -16.79 -11.62 -29.29
N LEU A 202 -17.96 -12.26 -29.20
CA LEU A 202 -18.14 -13.62 -29.68
C LEU A 202 -17.95 -13.70 -31.19
N ARG A 203 -18.43 -12.68 -31.92
CA ARG A 203 -18.27 -12.64 -33.38
C ARG A 203 -16.83 -12.44 -33.82
N THR A 204 -16.07 -11.68 -33.04
CA THR A 204 -14.67 -11.34 -33.33
C THR A 204 -13.74 -12.53 -33.05
N HIS A 205 -14.06 -13.35 -32.05
CA HIS A 205 -13.19 -14.40 -31.54
C HIS A 205 -13.73 -15.83 -31.76
N LYS A 206 -14.51 -16.03 -32.83
CA LYS A 206 -15.19 -17.30 -33.14
C LYS A 206 -14.25 -18.48 -33.34
N GLU A 207 -12.98 -18.22 -33.67
CA GLU A 207 -11.99 -19.26 -33.92
C GLU A 207 -11.60 -20.05 -32.67
N TYR A 208 -11.77 -19.46 -31.47
CA TYR A 208 -11.44 -20.13 -30.21
C TYR A 208 -12.49 -19.96 -29.10
N VAL A 209 -13.53 -19.14 -29.27
CA VAL A 209 -14.68 -19.07 -28.36
C VAL A 209 -15.99 -19.22 -29.14
N ARG A 210 -16.92 -20.03 -28.61
CA ARG A 210 -18.29 -20.14 -29.14
C ARG A 210 -19.31 -20.20 -28.01
N ALA A 211 -20.55 -19.86 -28.33
CA ALA A 211 -21.65 -20.08 -27.40
C ALA A 211 -22.00 -21.58 -27.28
N LEU A 212 -22.74 -21.93 -26.23
CA LEU A 212 -23.18 -23.30 -25.97
C LEU A 212 -24.05 -23.88 -27.09
N THR A 213 -24.90 -23.06 -27.71
CA THR A 213 -25.87 -23.44 -28.73
C THR A 213 -25.74 -22.54 -29.95
N GLU A 214 -25.93 -23.10 -31.15
CA GLU A 214 -25.89 -22.33 -32.39
C GLU A 214 -27.01 -21.28 -32.44
N ASN A 215 -26.69 -20.10 -32.97
CA ASN A 215 -27.60 -18.94 -33.07
C ASN A 215 -28.14 -18.45 -31.71
N ASP A 216 -27.41 -18.70 -30.62
CA ASP A 216 -27.74 -18.19 -29.29
C ASP A 216 -26.47 -17.71 -28.60
N ASP A 217 -26.29 -16.39 -28.52
CA ASP A 217 -25.09 -15.74 -27.96
C ASP A 217 -25.05 -15.74 -26.41
N ARG A 218 -26.01 -16.42 -25.75
CA ARG A 218 -26.05 -16.50 -24.28
C ARG A 218 -24.95 -17.41 -23.72
N PRO A 219 -24.28 -17.02 -22.61
CA PRO A 219 -23.31 -17.87 -21.94
C PRO A 219 -23.98 -19.12 -21.34
N PRO A 220 -23.26 -20.23 -21.08
CA PRO A 220 -21.81 -20.33 -21.02
C PRO A 220 -21.13 -20.32 -22.39
N TYR A 221 -19.89 -19.86 -22.42
CA TYR A 221 -19.03 -19.87 -23.58
C TYR A 221 -18.05 -21.04 -23.50
N ILE A 222 -17.96 -21.76 -24.61
CA ILE A 222 -17.07 -22.89 -24.80
C ILE A 222 -15.79 -22.38 -25.46
N VAL A 223 -14.65 -22.66 -24.84
CA VAL A 223 -13.33 -22.14 -25.22
C VAL A 223 -12.43 -23.29 -25.65
N ASN A 224 -11.66 -23.08 -26.72
CA ASN A 224 -10.63 -24.01 -27.15
C ASN A 224 -9.57 -24.22 -26.05
N PRO A 225 -9.30 -25.47 -25.61
CA PRO A 225 -8.35 -25.75 -24.54
C PRO A 225 -6.92 -25.22 -24.76
N SER A 226 -6.49 -25.06 -26.02
CA SER A 226 -5.14 -24.59 -26.35
C SER A 226 -4.87 -23.14 -25.92
N VAL A 227 -5.92 -22.29 -25.89
CA VAL A 227 -5.84 -20.88 -25.48
C VAL A 227 -6.40 -20.63 -24.08
N PHE A 228 -7.17 -21.58 -23.52
CA PHE A 228 -7.76 -21.48 -22.19
C PHE A 228 -6.75 -21.86 -21.10
N LYS A 229 -5.71 -21.03 -20.95
CA LYS A 229 -4.55 -21.24 -20.05
C LYS A 229 -4.90 -21.10 -18.56
N THR A 230 -5.91 -21.80 -18.06
CA THR A 230 -6.32 -21.75 -16.66
C THR A 230 -6.46 -23.15 -16.05
N PRO A 231 -6.05 -23.36 -14.78
CA PRO A 231 -6.29 -24.63 -14.08
C PRO A 231 -7.73 -24.75 -13.55
N GLN A 232 -8.56 -23.72 -13.67
CA GLN A 232 -9.93 -23.71 -13.17
C GLN A 232 -10.88 -24.35 -14.20
N SER A 233 -11.71 -25.30 -13.77
CA SER A 233 -12.67 -25.99 -14.65
C SER A 233 -13.72 -25.06 -15.26
N THR A 234 -14.02 -23.96 -14.57
CA THR A 234 -15.00 -22.95 -14.98
C THR A 234 -14.54 -21.58 -14.49
N ILE A 235 -14.58 -20.58 -15.36
CA ILE A 235 -14.33 -19.18 -15.01
C ILE A 235 -15.67 -18.43 -15.00
N LEU A 236 -15.99 -17.82 -13.87
CA LEU A 236 -17.22 -17.05 -13.67
C LEU A 236 -16.85 -15.57 -13.57
N VAL A 237 -17.52 -14.74 -14.37
CA VAL A 237 -17.40 -13.27 -14.32
C VAL A 237 -18.78 -12.65 -14.21
N SER A 238 -18.87 -11.57 -13.43
CA SER A 238 -20.14 -10.91 -13.10
C SER A 238 -20.38 -9.63 -13.89
N HIS A 239 -19.32 -9.09 -14.51
CA HIS A 239 -19.32 -7.76 -15.13
C HIS A 239 -18.63 -7.74 -16.50
N THR A 240 -19.06 -6.81 -17.36
CA THR A 240 -18.54 -6.64 -18.73
C THR A 240 -17.03 -6.37 -18.80
N PRO A 241 -16.43 -5.51 -17.94
CA PRO A 241 -14.99 -5.27 -17.99
C PRO A 241 -14.15 -6.54 -17.80
N GLU A 242 -14.53 -7.41 -16.86
CA GLU A 242 -13.86 -8.70 -16.64
C GLU A 242 -14.04 -9.65 -17.84
N LYS A 243 -15.26 -9.69 -18.39
CA LYS A 243 -15.57 -10.48 -19.59
C LYS A 243 -14.68 -10.07 -20.76
N GLU A 244 -14.58 -8.77 -21.05
CA GLU A 244 -13.72 -8.26 -22.11
C GLU A 244 -12.24 -8.61 -21.85
N PHE A 245 -11.79 -8.47 -20.60
CA PHE A 245 -10.42 -8.81 -20.24
C PHE A 245 -10.10 -10.29 -20.52
N ILE A 246 -11.02 -11.21 -20.22
CA ILE A 246 -10.87 -12.63 -20.57
C ILE A 246 -10.73 -12.83 -22.08
N PHE A 247 -11.56 -12.20 -22.91
CA PHE A 247 -11.42 -12.33 -24.36
C PHE A 247 -10.04 -11.91 -24.87
N ARG A 248 -9.48 -10.85 -24.28
CA ARG A 248 -8.13 -10.39 -24.59
C ARG A 248 -7.04 -11.34 -24.09
N LEU A 249 -7.22 -11.98 -22.92
CA LEU A 249 -6.32 -13.05 -22.46
C LEU A 249 -6.31 -14.22 -23.43
N LEU A 250 -7.46 -14.60 -24.00
CA LEU A 250 -7.55 -15.68 -24.99
C LEU A 250 -6.82 -15.32 -26.29
N GLU A 251 -7.04 -14.10 -26.80
CA GLU A 251 -6.37 -13.55 -27.98
C GLU A 251 -4.84 -13.53 -27.84
N HIS A 252 -4.35 -13.22 -26.64
CA HIS A 252 -2.94 -13.08 -26.33
C HIS A 252 -2.33 -14.29 -25.62
N SER A 253 -3.04 -15.42 -25.59
CA SER A 253 -2.65 -16.64 -24.85
C SER A 253 -1.26 -17.18 -25.19
N GLN A 254 -0.73 -16.89 -26.39
CA GLN A 254 0.63 -17.27 -26.78
C GLN A 254 1.74 -16.62 -25.94
N TYR A 255 1.46 -15.49 -25.27
CA TYR A 255 2.42 -14.79 -24.41
C TYR A 255 2.31 -15.21 -22.94
N LEU A 256 1.39 -16.13 -22.62
CA LEU A 256 0.99 -16.48 -21.26
C LEU A 256 1.15 -17.97 -21.02
N ASP A 257 1.60 -18.34 -19.83
CA ASP A 257 1.74 -19.74 -19.43
C ASP A 257 0.47 -20.24 -18.74
N ALA A 258 -0.01 -19.43 -17.79
CA ALA A 258 -1.23 -19.71 -17.06
C ALA A 258 -1.85 -18.43 -16.50
N TRP A 259 -3.13 -18.46 -16.17
CA TRP A 259 -3.79 -17.43 -15.38
C TRP A 259 -4.91 -18.01 -14.53
N ILE A 260 -5.20 -17.34 -13.43
CA ILE A 260 -6.36 -17.63 -12.58
C ILE A 260 -7.21 -16.38 -12.42
N LYS A 261 -8.52 -16.55 -12.32
CA LYS A 261 -9.41 -15.55 -11.74
C LYS A 261 -9.56 -15.86 -10.25
N SER A 262 -9.09 -14.93 -9.43
CA SER A 262 -9.16 -14.99 -7.98
C SER A 262 -10.60 -14.69 -7.49
N PRO A 263 -11.05 -15.32 -6.40
CA PRO A 263 -12.33 -15.00 -5.78
C PRO A 263 -12.25 -13.70 -4.99
N ASP A 264 -13.39 -13.02 -4.84
CA ASP A 264 -13.50 -11.75 -4.11
C ASP A 264 -13.06 -11.84 -2.64
N LYS A 265 -13.05 -13.05 -2.06
CA LYS A 265 -12.68 -13.33 -0.67
C LYS A 265 -11.93 -14.65 -0.53
N GLY A 266 -11.12 -14.77 0.54
CA GLY A 266 -10.59 -16.05 1.00
C GLY A 266 -9.33 -16.58 0.30
N PHE A 267 -8.84 -15.94 -0.77
CA PHE A 267 -7.62 -16.37 -1.46
C PHE A 267 -6.38 -15.51 -1.16
N TYR A 268 -6.28 -14.31 -1.72
CA TYR A 268 -5.11 -13.43 -1.59
C TYR A 268 -5.56 -12.00 -1.28
N SER A 269 -5.57 -11.63 0.00
CA SER A 269 -6.03 -10.32 0.46
C SER A 269 -4.86 -9.36 0.65
N ILE A 270 -5.00 -8.16 0.09
CA ILE A 270 -4.09 -7.03 0.28
C ILE A 270 -4.82 -5.99 1.14
N ASP A 271 -4.21 -5.66 2.28
CA ASP A 271 -4.72 -4.62 3.16
C ASP A 271 -4.37 -3.24 2.62
N TYR A 272 -5.33 -2.32 2.70
CA TYR A 272 -5.17 -0.93 2.31
C TYR A 272 -5.92 0.00 3.26
N GLU A 273 -5.51 1.26 3.27
CA GLU A 273 -6.19 2.29 4.05
C GLU A 273 -6.33 3.60 3.29
N TYR A 274 -7.42 4.30 3.56
CA TYR A 274 -7.74 5.58 2.96
C TYR A 274 -8.60 6.44 3.89
N TRP A 275 -8.69 7.73 3.59
CA TRP A 275 -9.51 8.68 4.34
C TRP A 275 -10.81 8.95 3.61
N LYS A 276 -11.90 8.35 4.09
CA LYS A 276 -13.23 8.57 3.53
C LYS A 276 -13.71 9.98 3.85
N GLY A 277 -14.09 10.74 2.83
CA GLY A 277 -14.49 12.15 2.97
C GLY A 277 -13.43 13.03 3.65
N GLY A 278 -12.15 12.63 3.60
CA GLY A 278 -11.00 13.34 4.19
C GLY A 278 -10.95 13.36 5.72
N LYS A 279 -11.83 12.63 6.43
CA LYS A 279 -11.91 12.66 7.90
C LYS A 279 -11.89 11.29 8.55
N ASP A 280 -12.53 10.30 7.95
CA ASP A 280 -12.68 8.98 8.55
C ASP A 280 -11.64 8.02 7.97
N ARG A 281 -10.67 7.59 8.79
CA ARG A 281 -9.69 6.57 8.38
C ARG A 281 -10.40 5.22 8.29
N VAL A 282 -10.40 4.64 7.10
CA VAL A 282 -10.97 3.33 6.80
C VAL A 282 -9.85 2.37 6.44
N ARG A 283 -9.88 1.17 7.04
CA ARG A 283 -8.98 0.05 6.72
C ARG A 283 -9.79 -1.12 6.19
N ARG A 284 -9.39 -1.68 5.05
CA ARG A 284 -10.06 -2.80 4.39
C ARG A 284 -9.03 -3.69 3.71
N GLY A 285 -9.45 -4.91 3.39
CA GLY A 285 -8.72 -5.81 2.50
C GLY A 285 -9.45 -5.91 1.16
N PHE A 286 -8.73 -6.16 0.09
CA PHE A 286 -9.29 -6.56 -1.19
C PHE A 286 -8.49 -7.70 -1.81
N ASN A 287 -9.14 -8.48 -2.66
CA ASN A 287 -8.49 -9.52 -3.44
C ASN A 287 -8.36 -9.05 -4.89
N PRO A 288 -7.16 -9.07 -5.49
CA PRO A 288 -7.00 -8.80 -6.91
C PRO A 288 -7.78 -9.81 -7.77
N ASP A 289 -8.23 -9.39 -8.96
CA ASP A 289 -9.07 -10.20 -9.83
C ASP A 289 -8.32 -11.31 -10.57
N PHE A 290 -7.14 -11.00 -11.11
CA PHE A 290 -6.36 -11.95 -11.92
C PHE A 290 -4.92 -12.07 -11.46
N PHE A 291 -4.40 -13.29 -11.55
CA PHE A 291 -2.97 -13.57 -11.48
C PHE A 291 -2.56 -14.27 -12.77
N ILE A 292 -1.63 -13.67 -13.50
CA ILE A 292 -1.20 -14.12 -14.82
C ILE A 292 0.28 -14.51 -14.73
N LYS A 293 0.57 -15.78 -14.99
CA LYS A 293 1.90 -16.38 -14.98
C LYS A 293 2.50 -16.34 -16.38
N ILE A 294 3.75 -15.89 -16.44
CA ILE A 294 4.57 -15.83 -17.65
C ILE A 294 5.94 -16.44 -17.31
N ASP A 295 6.38 -17.42 -18.10
CA ASP A 295 7.72 -17.97 -18.10
C ASP A 295 8.64 -17.02 -18.86
N LEU A 296 9.68 -16.57 -18.18
CA LEU A 296 10.54 -15.50 -18.68
C LEU A 296 11.34 -15.94 -19.91
N ASP A 297 11.79 -17.19 -19.95
CA ASP A 297 12.62 -17.72 -21.04
C ASP A 297 11.78 -17.87 -22.31
N ASP A 298 10.62 -18.51 -22.19
CA ASP A 298 9.68 -18.71 -23.30
C ASP A 298 9.15 -17.37 -23.84
N TYR A 299 8.87 -16.43 -22.93
CA TYR A 299 8.41 -15.10 -23.30
C TYR A 299 9.48 -14.32 -24.07
N ILE A 300 10.73 -14.29 -23.59
CA ILE A 300 11.85 -13.64 -24.30
C ILE A 300 12.09 -14.32 -25.66
N ALA A 301 12.03 -15.65 -25.74
CA ALA A 301 12.20 -16.39 -26.98
C ALA A 301 11.11 -16.02 -28.02
N LEU A 302 9.85 -15.93 -27.58
CA LEU A 302 8.73 -15.52 -28.43
C LEU A 302 8.87 -14.07 -28.92
N LEU A 303 9.25 -13.13 -28.04
CA LEU A 303 9.45 -11.73 -28.39
C LEU A 303 10.56 -11.57 -29.44
N LYS A 304 11.68 -12.28 -29.28
CA LYS A 304 12.77 -12.32 -30.28
C LYS A 304 12.27 -12.84 -31.62
N LYS A 305 11.49 -13.94 -31.62
CA LYS A 305 10.91 -14.52 -32.85
C LYS A 305 9.97 -13.55 -33.56
N LYS A 306 9.25 -12.71 -32.82
CA LYS A 306 8.33 -11.69 -33.35
C LYS A 306 9.00 -10.35 -33.68
N GLY A 307 10.31 -10.20 -33.41
CA GLY A 307 11.05 -8.96 -33.65
C GLY A 307 10.79 -7.84 -32.62
N ALA A 308 10.14 -8.15 -31.50
CA ALA A 308 9.87 -7.20 -30.42
C ALA A 308 11.11 -7.06 -29.52
N VAL A 309 11.97 -6.09 -29.82
CA VAL A 309 13.27 -5.92 -29.13
C VAL A 309 13.29 -4.78 -28.10
N ARG A 310 12.24 -3.95 -28.06
CA ARG A 310 12.22 -2.66 -27.35
C ARG A 310 12.49 -2.78 -25.84
N HIS A 311 11.97 -3.83 -25.20
CA HIS A 311 12.03 -4.00 -23.74
C HIS A 311 12.80 -5.26 -23.32
N LEU A 312 13.58 -5.87 -24.22
CA LEU A 312 14.31 -7.10 -23.92
C LEU A 312 15.37 -6.92 -22.84
N ASP A 313 15.98 -5.73 -22.71
CA ASP A 313 17.02 -5.49 -21.72
C ASP A 313 16.47 -5.58 -20.30
N ALA A 314 15.31 -4.99 -20.02
CA ALA A 314 14.65 -5.09 -18.71
C ALA A 314 14.27 -6.53 -18.35
N LEU A 315 13.90 -7.35 -19.34
CA LEU A 315 13.62 -8.78 -19.15
C LEU A 315 14.89 -9.58 -18.87
N ARG A 316 16.01 -9.26 -19.53
CA ARG A 316 17.32 -9.88 -19.27
C ARG A 316 17.84 -9.51 -17.89
N ASP A 317 17.62 -8.27 -17.43
CA ASP A 317 17.97 -7.86 -16.07
C ASP A 317 17.24 -8.71 -15.00
N LEU A 318 16.02 -9.15 -15.29
CA LEU A 318 15.30 -10.10 -14.42
C LEU A 318 15.94 -11.49 -14.47
N GLN A 319 16.29 -12.00 -15.64
CA GLN A 319 16.99 -13.29 -15.78
C GLN A 319 18.33 -13.29 -15.02
N GLU A 320 19.11 -12.20 -15.12
CA GLU A 320 20.39 -12.06 -14.41
C GLU A 320 20.24 -12.04 -12.89
N LYS A 321 19.08 -11.57 -12.39
CA LYS A 321 18.70 -11.67 -10.97
C LYS A 321 18.19 -13.05 -10.56
N GLY A 322 18.19 -14.02 -11.47
CA GLY A 322 17.73 -15.38 -11.22
C GLY A 322 16.22 -15.54 -11.18
N ILE A 323 15.47 -14.57 -11.71
CA ILE A 323 14.02 -14.69 -11.88
C ILE A 323 13.72 -15.60 -13.06
N GLU A 324 12.76 -16.51 -12.89
CA GLU A 324 12.31 -17.43 -13.93
C GLU A 324 10.85 -17.14 -14.34
N ILE A 325 10.03 -16.65 -13.41
CA ILE A 325 8.60 -16.44 -13.61
C ILE A 325 8.23 -14.98 -13.34
N ILE A 326 7.45 -14.38 -14.22
CA ILE A 326 6.73 -13.13 -13.98
C ILE A 326 5.29 -13.46 -13.61
N VAL A 327 4.79 -12.83 -12.53
CA VAL A 327 3.38 -12.88 -12.14
C VAL A 327 2.79 -11.48 -12.24
N ARG A 328 1.92 -11.27 -13.23
CA ARG A 328 1.15 -10.02 -13.32
C ARG A 328 -0.14 -10.14 -12.54
N VAL A 329 -0.30 -9.25 -11.57
CA VAL A 329 -1.50 -9.17 -10.75
C VAL A 329 -2.35 -8.01 -11.26
N VAL A 330 -3.62 -8.29 -11.55
CA VAL A 330 -4.51 -7.32 -12.18
C VAL A 330 -5.78 -7.14 -11.36
N GLU A 331 -6.12 -5.89 -11.07
CA GLU A 331 -7.44 -5.47 -10.56
C GLU A 331 -8.18 -4.78 -11.71
N ILE A 332 -9.41 -5.21 -11.98
CA ILE A 332 -10.27 -4.62 -12.98
C ILE A 332 -11.26 -3.66 -12.32
N LYS A 333 -11.40 -2.47 -12.89
CA LYS A 333 -12.43 -1.49 -12.51
C LYS A 333 -13.25 -1.09 -13.72
N SER A 334 -14.50 -0.69 -13.50
CA SER A 334 -15.30 -0.09 -14.56
C SER A 334 -14.78 1.31 -14.88
N ASP A 335 -15.04 1.84 -16.08
CA ASP A 335 -14.69 3.23 -16.42
C ASP A 335 -15.44 4.25 -15.54
N GLU A 336 -16.61 3.87 -15.03
CA GLU A 336 -17.49 4.72 -14.22
C GLU A 336 -17.19 4.63 -12.71
N ASP A 337 -16.26 3.76 -12.29
CA ASP A 337 -15.91 3.59 -10.89
C ASP A 337 -15.03 4.73 -10.37
N ASP A 338 -15.63 5.71 -9.71
CA ASP A 338 -14.95 6.82 -9.02
C ASP A 338 -14.84 6.59 -7.48
N ASP A 339 -14.72 5.34 -7.05
CA ASP A 339 -14.60 5.02 -5.61
C ASP A 339 -13.33 5.64 -5.02
N GLU A 340 -13.48 6.44 -3.96
CA GLU A 340 -12.41 7.05 -3.15
C GLU A 340 -11.35 6.03 -2.69
N ALA A 341 -11.72 4.75 -2.58
CA ALA A 341 -10.82 3.66 -2.24
C ALA A 341 -9.87 3.23 -3.38
N THR A 342 -10.22 3.48 -4.64
CA THR A 342 -9.51 2.94 -5.82
C THR A 342 -8.05 3.40 -5.90
N PRO A 343 -7.71 4.69 -5.70
CA PRO A 343 -6.33 5.14 -5.70
C PRO A 343 -5.52 4.48 -4.58
N ALA A 344 -6.10 4.34 -3.39
CA ALA A 344 -5.46 3.70 -2.26
C ALA A 344 -5.20 2.21 -2.52
N LYS A 345 -6.17 1.47 -3.10
CA LYS A 345 -5.94 0.08 -3.51
C LYS A 345 -4.71 -0.04 -4.43
N ALA A 346 -4.62 0.82 -5.44
CA ALA A 346 -3.51 0.79 -6.40
C ALA A 346 -2.16 1.11 -5.75
N GLU A 347 -2.10 2.13 -4.89
CA GLU A 347 -0.89 2.51 -4.17
C GLU A 347 -0.42 1.39 -3.23
N TRP A 348 -1.32 0.88 -2.41
CA TRP A 348 -1.03 -0.16 -1.41
C TRP A 348 -0.65 -1.49 -2.07
N ALA A 349 -1.31 -1.88 -3.17
CA ALA A 349 -0.96 -3.10 -3.88
C ALA A 349 0.39 -2.99 -4.60
N LYS A 350 0.71 -1.84 -5.21
CA LYS A 350 2.05 -1.61 -5.77
C LYS A 350 3.12 -1.74 -4.69
N ALA A 351 2.95 -1.05 -3.56
CA ALA A 351 3.87 -1.14 -2.43
C ALA A 351 3.99 -2.56 -1.86
N HIS A 352 2.88 -3.30 -1.81
CA HIS A 352 2.84 -4.70 -1.38
C HIS A 352 3.71 -5.59 -2.26
N PHE A 353 3.50 -5.58 -3.58
CA PHE A 353 4.29 -6.43 -4.48
C PHE A 353 5.73 -5.97 -4.64
N GLU A 354 6.01 -4.67 -4.48
CA GLU A 354 7.38 -4.16 -4.41
C GLU A 354 8.11 -4.71 -3.18
N ALA A 355 7.44 -4.78 -2.03
CA ALA A 355 7.98 -5.40 -0.83
C ALA A 355 8.16 -6.92 -0.98
N VAL A 356 7.22 -7.62 -1.63
CA VAL A 356 7.35 -9.05 -1.96
C VAL A 356 8.58 -9.28 -2.85
N ASN A 357 8.74 -8.51 -3.92
CA ASN A 357 9.87 -8.64 -4.85
C ASN A 357 11.22 -8.37 -4.17
N GLN A 358 11.29 -7.33 -3.32
CA GLN A 358 12.48 -7.07 -2.50
C GLN A 358 12.81 -8.27 -1.62
N LYS A 359 11.78 -8.83 -0.97
CA LYS A 359 11.98 -9.95 -0.06
C LYS A 359 12.40 -11.22 -0.80
N LEU A 360 11.88 -11.50 -1.99
CA LEU A 360 12.28 -12.66 -2.82
C LEU A 360 13.73 -12.61 -3.31
N GLN A 361 14.38 -11.44 -3.31
CA GLN A 361 15.80 -11.30 -3.64
C GLN A 361 16.74 -11.63 -2.48
N ASP A 362 16.24 -11.70 -1.24
CA ASP A 362 17.05 -12.09 -0.09
C ASP A 362 17.51 -13.55 -0.26
N PRO A 363 18.80 -13.87 -0.02
CA PRO A 363 19.27 -15.25 -0.03
C PRO A 363 18.58 -16.02 1.11
N LEU A 364 17.70 -16.95 0.75
CA LEU A 364 16.77 -17.68 1.64
C LEU A 364 15.78 -16.75 2.33
N PRO A 365 14.69 -16.35 1.63
CA PRO A 365 13.76 -15.35 2.14
C PRO A 365 12.89 -15.82 3.34
N GLY A 366 13.47 -16.05 4.51
CA GLY A 366 12.75 -16.48 5.71
C GLY A 366 12.45 -17.99 5.76
N ASN A 367 11.58 -18.39 6.72
CA ASN A 367 11.19 -19.78 6.97
C ASN A 367 10.24 -20.32 5.88
N PHE A 368 10.76 -20.55 4.68
CA PHE A 368 10.03 -21.26 3.63
C PHE A 368 10.06 -22.76 3.84
N ASP A 369 8.90 -23.40 3.66
CA ASP A 369 8.87 -24.84 3.49
C ASP A 369 9.68 -25.22 2.25
N ARG A 370 10.56 -26.23 2.40
CA ARG A 370 11.48 -26.70 1.34
C ARG A 370 10.75 -27.06 0.05
N GLN A 371 9.47 -27.43 0.12
CA GLN A 371 8.67 -27.75 -1.04
C GLN A 371 8.49 -26.57 -2.02
N TYR A 372 8.56 -25.32 -1.54
CA TYR A 372 8.34 -24.12 -2.36
C TYR A 372 9.63 -23.45 -2.85
N VAL A 373 10.81 -24.01 -2.55
CA VAL A 373 12.10 -23.42 -2.92
C VAL A 373 12.26 -23.29 -4.45
N GLY A 374 11.68 -24.20 -5.22
CA GLY A 374 11.66 -24.09 -6.69
C GLY A 374 10.74 -22.98 -7.21
N GLU A 375 9.83 -22.48 -6.39
CA GLU A 375 8.81 -21.51 -6.77
C GLU A 375 9.14 -20.08 -6.34
N ILE A 376 10.27 -19.82 -5.66
CA ILE A 376 10.61 -18.47 -5.17
C ILE A 376 11.17 -17.53 -6.24
N LYS A 377 11.53 -18.04 -7.43
CA LYS A 377 12.15 -17.27 -8.52
C LYS A 377 11.12 -16.47 -9.32
N GLN A 378 10.31 -15.70 -8.61
CA GLN A 378 9.16 -14.99 -9.14
C GLN A 378 9.35 -13.48 -9.03
N PHE A 379 8.82 -12.75 -10.00
CA PHE A 379 8.73 -11.30 -9.99
C PHE A 379 7.30 -10.86 -10.23
N TYR A 380 6.78 -10.04 -9.32
CA TYR A 380 5.39 -9.61 -9.32
C TYR A 380 5.23 -8.19 -9.85
N THR A 381 4.20 -7.94 -10.67
CA THR A 381 3.74 -6.60 -11.01
C THR A 381 2.28 -6.43 -10.61
N PHE A 382 1.84 -5.19 -10.43
CA PHE A 382 0.44 -4.88 -10.15
C PHE A 382 -0.08 -3.79 -11.07
N ASP A 383 -1.17 -4.10 -11.77
CA ASP A 383 -1.86 -3.21 -12.68
C ASP A 383 -3.34 -3.06 -12.27
N LEU A 384 -3.76 -1.82 -12.04
CA LEU A 384 -5.19 -1.51 -11.95
C LEU A 384 -5.64 -1.06 -13.34
N LEU A 385 -6.52 -1.83 -13.97
CA LEU A 385 -6.95 -1.63 -15.34
C LEU A 385 -8.43 -1.30 -15.43
N ARG A 386 -8.74 -0.49 -16.44
CA ARG A 386 -10.09 -0.19 -16.91
C ARG A 386 -10.16 -0.54 -18.41
N PRO A 387 -11.36 -0.75 -18.99
CA PRO A 387 -11.52 -1.12 -20.39
C PRO A 387 -10.72 -0.28 -21.39
N ASP A 388 -10.65 1.04 -21.16
CA ASP A 388 -9.88 1.98 -21.99
C ASP A 388 -8.37 1.65 -22.05
N GLY A 389 -7.81 1.12 -20.97
CA GLY A 389 -6.41 0.77 -20.81
C GLY A 389 -6.03 -0.59 -21.39
N TYR A 390 -6.99 -1.48 -21.67
CA TYR A 390 -6.70 -2.87 -22.04
C TYR A 390 -5.84 -2.97 -23.29
N VAL A 391 -6.18 -2.24 -24.36
CA VAL A 391 -5.42 -2.27 -25.62
C VAL A 391 -3.95 -1.91 -25.36
N SER A 392 -3.71 -0.84 -24.60
CA SER A 392 -2.36 -0.39 -24.30
C SER A 392 -1.57 -1.39 -23.44
N TRP A 393 -2.25 -2.08 -22.51
CA TRP A 393 -1.65 -3.08 -21.64
C TRP A 393 -1.22 -4.33 -22.44
N PHE A 394 -2.10 -4.84 -23.31
CA PHE A 394 -1.78 -6.00 -24.16
C PHE A 394 -0.78 -5.67 -25.29
N GLU A 395 -0.78 -4.45 -25.83
CA GLU A 395 0.32 -4.01 -26.72
C GLU A 395 1.65 -3.93 -25.96
N GLY A 396 1.65 -3.46 -24.71
CA GLY A 396 2.81 -3.53 -23.82
C GLY A 396 3.32 -4.98 -23.65
N LEU A 397 2.41 -5.93 -23.45
CA LEU A 397 2.75 -7.36 -23.37
C LEU A 397 3.34 -7.89 -24.69
N LYS A 398 2.90 -7.39 -25.85
CA LYS A 398 3.50 -7.77 -27.15
C LYS A 398 4.88 -7.15 -27.36
N GLU A 399 5.16 -6.01 -26.73
CA GLU A 399 6.44 -5.31 -26.82
C GLU A 399 7.47 -5.74 -25.75
N GLY A 400 7.07 -6.58 -24.78
CA GLY A 400 7.94 -7.02 -23.69
C GLY A 400 7.95 -6.08 -22.47
N LYS A 401 7.02 -5.13 -22.39
CA LYS A 401 6.96 -4.15 -21.31
C LYS A 401 6.50 -4.82 -20.02
N ILE A 402 7.35 -4.87 -18.99
CA ILE A 402 7.02 -5.31 -17.62
C ILE A 402 6.42 -4.23 -16.76
#